data_AF-A0ABD0TLH8-F1
#
_entry.id   AF-A0ABD0TLH8-F1
#
_cell.length_a   1.000
_cell.length_b   1.000
_cell.length_c   1.000
_cell.angle_alpha   90.00
_cell.angle_beta   90.00
_cell.angle_gamma   90.00
#
_symmetry.space_group_name_H-M   'P 1'
#
loop_
_entity.id
_entity.type
_entity.pdbx_description
1 polymer ?
#
loop_
_entity_poly.entity_id
_entity_poly.type
_entity_poly.pdbx_seq_one_letter_code
_entity_poly.pdbx_strand_id
1 'polypeptide(L)'
;MAYLLKTMWRSSILPPLRRSAGTLPPPLVYSEEVLSAKSEGKPIVALESTIITHGMPYPKNLETALDVENIIRQRGAVPATIAILKGILNIGLTEDQIKNLAQAKGVVKASRRDLAPITAARLDGATTVAGTIVAAELAEIPIFVTGGIGGVHREGESTLDVSADLNELGRSKTLVVCSGVKSILDIGRTLEYLETQGVCVCTFGQTTDFPAFYTVRSGFQVPYHVESAQEAAEVLNAAKKLRLQSGIVVAVPVPKEHAMDELVIEKAINDSLAEAKKRGIQGKEVTPFILAAVAKATGGASLATNIALIKNNAKVGADIAVEFKKLKNVGNSTASNIGFSGVSSLNTARRLHTSCATRNTQIDTDDYDLPRIPNLDGDVLVIGGANVDRTYRVTEDKVQVSTKYH
;
A
#
# COMPACT_ATOMS: atom_id res chain seq x y z
N MET A 1 61.98 -2.37 -45.31
CA MET A 1 61.71 -3.30 -44.21
C MET A 1 61.51 -2.46 -42.95
N ALA A 2 60.28 -2.40 -42.43
CA ALA A 2 59.84 -1.78 -41.16
C ALA A 2 60.03 -0.25 -40.99
N TYR A 3 59.18 0.52 -40.31
CA TYR A 3 57.75 0.51 -39.95
C TYR A 3 57.53 1.90 -39.30
N LEU A 4 56.31 2.42 -39.39
CA LEU A 4 55.87 3.69 -38.80
C LEU A 4 56.22 3.83 -37.30
N LEU A 5 56.48 5.07 -36.84
CA LEU A 5 55.95 5.60 -35.57
C LEU A 5 56.10 7.14 -35.53
N LYS A 6 55.09 7.83 -36.05
CA LYS A 6 54.85 9.25 -35.83
C LYS A 6 53.84 9.38 -34.68
N THR A 7 54.29 10.02 -33.61
CA THR A 7 53.57 11.04 -32.82
C THR A 7 52.15 10.71 -32.33
N MET A 8 51.94 10.73 -31.02
CA MET A 8 51.32 11.86 -30.31
C MET A 8 50.89 11.43 -28.91
N TRP A 9 51.54 12.05 -27.94
CA TRP A 9 51.07 12.17 -26.57
C TRP A 9 49.98 13.25 -26.58
N ARG A 10 48.69 12.87 -26.42
CA ARG A 10 47.63 13.80 -25.99
C ARG A 10 46.61 13.06 -25.16
N SER A 11 46.51 13.53 -23.93
CA SER A 11 45.59 13.17 -22.87
C SER A 11 44.13 13.25 -23.34
N SER A 12 43.38 12.17 -23.12
CA SER A 12 41.93 12.20 -23.05
C SER A 12 41.52 11.70 -21.67
N ILE A 13 41.19 12.66 -20.81
CA ILE A 13 40.52 12.47 -19.54
C ILE A 13 39.17 11.80 -19.86
N LEU A 14 39.06 10.51 -19.59
CA LEU A 14 37.77 9.84 -19.54
C LEU A 14 37.01 10.41 -18.32
N PRO A 15 35.74 10.85 -18.48
CA PRO A 15 34.96 11.23 -17.32
C PRO A 15 34.82 10.01 -16.41
N PRO A 16 34.79 10.19 -15.08
CA PRO A 16 34.57 9.06 -14.19
C PRO A 16 33.21 8.46 -14.54
N LEU A 17 33.21 7.19 -14.97
CA LEU A 17 32.03 6.37 -14.98
C LEU A 17 31.43 6.47 -13.57
N ARG A 18 30.36 7.26 -13.46
CA ARG A 18 29.50 7.30 -12.29
C ARG A 18 28.89 5.90 -12.23
N ARG A 19 29.60 4.96 -11.60
CA ARG A 19 29.00 3.73 -11.11
C ARG A 19 27.90 4.23 -10.18
N SER A 20 26.65 4.21 -10.64
CA SER A 20 25.56 4.14 -9.68
C SER A 20 25.95 2.99 -8.78
N ALA A 21 25.97 3.22 -7.47
CA ALA A 21 26.07 2.13 -6.52
C ALA A 21 24.87 1.24 -6.84
N GLY A 22 25.08 0.23 -7.67
CA GLY A 22 24.06 -0.72 -8.08
C GLY A 22 23.70 -1.45 -6.81
N THR A 23 22.63 -1.02 -6.17
CA THR A 23 21.89 -1.87 -5.25
C THR A 23 21.63 -3.15 -6.00
N LEU A 24 22.30 -4.24 -5.59
CA LEU A 24 21.97 -5.57 -6.06
C LEU A 24 20.46 -5.72 -5.92
N PRO A 25 19.75 -6.18 -6.98
CA PRO A 25 18.32 -6.39 -6.87
C PRO A 25 18.07 -7.28 -5.64
N PRO A 26 17.04 -6.97 -4.83
CA PRO A 26 16.70 -7.79 -3.67
C PRO A 26 16.57 -9.25 -4.12
N PRO A 27 16.98 -10.23 -3.29
CA PRO A 27 16.96 -11.65 -3.67
C PRO A 27 15.51 -12.15 -3.73
N LEU A 28 14.81 -11.77 -4.80
CA LEU A 28 13.49 -12.25 -5.17
C LEU A 28 13.66 -13.45 -6.08
N VAL A 29 12.92 -14.52 -5.79
CA VAL A 29 12.70 -15.61 -6.73
C VAL A 29 11.26 -15.54 -7.18
N TYR A 30 11.04 -15.60 -8.48
CA TYR A 30 9.71 -15.61 -9.06
C TYR A 30 9.38 -17.03 -9.53
N SER A 31 8.12 -17.46 -9.43
CA SER A 31 7.67 -18.67 -10.13
C SER A 31 7.72 -18.47 -11.64
N GLU A 32 7.80 -19.56 -12.40
CA GLU A 32 7.77 -19.51 -13.87
C GLU A 32 6.51 -18.79 -14.41
N GLU A 33 5.35 -19.07 -13.79
CA GLU A 33 4.06 -18.42 -14.14
C GLU A 33 4.14 -16.90 -13.94
N VAL A 34 4.68 -16.44 -12.81
CA VAL A 34 4.82 -14.99 -12.53
C VAL A 34 5.87 -14.34 -13.43
N LEU A 35 6.99 -15.02 -13.73
CA LEU A 35 7.99 -14.52 -14.68
C LEU A 35 7.40 -14.32 -16.08
N SER A 36 6.68 -15.32 -16.59
CA SER A 36 5.95 -15.23 -17.87
C SER A 36 4.91 -14.12 -17.83
N ALA A 37 4.16 -13.98 -16.73
CA ALA A 37 3.19 -12.91 -16.58
C ALA A 37 3.84 -11.52 -16.65
N LYS A 38 5.01 -11.35 -16.02
CA LYS A 38 5.76 -10.08 -16.07
C LYS A 38 6.28 -9.79 -17.48
N SER A 39 6.82 -10.78 -18.19
CA SER A 39 7.35 -10.59 -19.54
C SER A 39 6.25 -10.28 -20.57
N GLU A 40 5.09 -10.91 -20.44
CA GLU A 40 3.91 -10.70 -21.29
C GLU A 40 3.07 -9.50 -20.85
N GLY A 41 3.41 -8.90 -19.69
CA GLY A 41 2.67 -7.81 -19.08
C GLY A 41 1.24 -8.20 -18.66
N LYS A 42 0.98 -9.47 -18.34
CA LYS A 42 -0.30 -9.92 -17.79
C LYS A 42 -0.54 -9.31 -16.40
N PRO A 43 -1.80 -9.10 -16.01
CA PRO A 43 -2.12 -8.62 -14.66
C PRO A 43 -1.74 -9.69 -13.62
N ILE A 44 -1.07 -9.26 -12.55
CA ILE A 44 -0.64 -10.12 -11.44
C ILE A 44 -1.30 -9.63 -10.15
N VAL A 45 -1.76 -10.56 -9.32
CA VAL A 45 -2.37 -10.28 -8.01
C VAL A 45 -1.54 -10.96 -6.92
N ALA A 46 -1.00 -10.18 -5.99
CA ALA A 46 -0.29 -10.72 -4.85
C ALA A 46 -1.26 -11.37 -3.84
N LEU A 47 -0.78 -12.40 -3.15
CA LEU A 47 -1.47 -13.09 -2.05
C LEU A 47 -0.51 -13.32 -0.89
N GLU A 48 -1.00 -13.25 0.35
CA GLU A 48 -0.19 -13.51 1.54
C GLU A 48 -0.13 -14.99 1.89
N SER A 49 0.85 -15.40 2.70
CA SER A 49 0.99 -16.77 3.19
C SER A 49 0.64 -16.95 4.68
N THR A 50 0.48 -15.87 5.46
CA THR A 50 0.05 -15.98 6.87
C THR A 50 -1.32 -16.62 7.00
N ILE A 51 -2.24 -16.36 6.06
CA ILE A 51 -3.57 -16.99 6.05
C ILE A 51 -3.48 -18.52 5.94
N ILE A 52 -2.47 -19.03 5.22
CA ILE A 52 -2.23 -20.45 4.99
C ILE A 52 -1.69 -21.15 6.26
N THR A 53 -0.79 -20.48 6.98
CA THR A 53 -0.03 -21.10 8.08
C THR A 53 -0.62 -20.81 9.46
N HIS A 54 -1.20 -19.63 9.66
CA HIS A 54 -1.68 -19.15 10.96
C HIS A 54 -3.14 -18.70 10.94
N GLY A 55 -3.77 -18.59 9.76
CA GLY A 55 -5.14 -18.10 9.61
C GLY A 55 -6.22 -19.17 9.54
N MET A 56 -5.88 -20.37 9.05
CA MET A 56 -6.83 -21.47 8.84
C MET A 56 -6.21 -22.82 9.22
N PRO A 57 -7.02 -23.79 9.71
CA PRO A 57 -6.54 -25.13 10.00
C PRO A 57 -6.38 -25.97 8.73
N TYR A 58 -5.49 -26.97 8.77
CA TYR A 58 -5.40 -28.00 7.72
C TYR A 58 -6.61 -28.95 7.75
N PRO A 59 -7.16 -29.39 6.59
CA PRO A 59 -6.74 -29.10 5.21
C PRO A 59 -7.34 -27.83 4.60
N LYS A 60 -8.19 -27.10 5.33
CA LYS A 60 -8.91 -25.93 4.81
C LYS A 60 -7.99 -24.79 4.38
N ASN A 61 -6.83 -24.64 5.02
CA ASN A 61 -5.81 -23.69 4.58
C ASN A 61 -5.30 -23.97 3.15
N LEU A 62 -4.95 -25.22 2.84
CA LEU A 62 -4.47 -25.65 1.54
C LEU A 62 -5.55 -25.51 0.48
N GLU A 63 -6.73 -26.09 0.74
CA GLU A 63 -7.89 -26.02 -0.17
C GLU A 63 -8.22 -24.57 -0.51
N THR A 64 -8.27 -23.68 0.50
CA THR A 64 -8.59 -22.27 0.29
C THR A 64 -7.51 -21.54 -0.50
N ALA A 65 -6.23 -21.81 -0.22
CA ALA A 65 -5.13 -21.18 -0.96
C ALA A 65 -5.19 -21.51 -2.46
N LEU A 66 -5.37 -22.80 -2.79
CA LEU A 66 -5.46 -23.26 -4.18
C LEU A 66 -6.74 -22.73 -4.87
N ASP A 67 -7.88 -22.73 -4.18
CA ASP A 67 -9.12 -22.18 -4.72
C ASP A 67 -8.99 -20.69 -5.03
N VAL A 68 -8.35 -19.91 -4.14
CA VAL A 68 -8.11 -18.47 -4.33
C VAL A 68 -7.21 -18.22 -5.53
N GLU A 69 -6.11 -18.98 -5.70
CA GLU A 69 -5.27 -18.87 -6.89
C GLU A 69 -6.06 -19.20 -8.17
N ASN A 70 -6.87 -20.26 -8.14
CA ASN A 70 -7.67 -20.67 -9.29
C ASN A 70 -8.74 -19.64 -9.67
N ILE A 71 -9.37 -18.99 -8.68
CA ILE A 71 -10.30 -17.87 -8.93
C ILE A 71 -9.59 -16.75 -9.68
N ILE A 72 -8.39 -16.37 -9.25
CA ILE A 72 -7.61 -15.31 -9.91
C ILE A 72 -7.27 -15.68 -11.36
N ARG A 73 -6.83 -16.94 -11.58
CA ARG A 73 -6.56 -17.48 -12.93
C ARG A 73 -7.81 -17.43 -13.81
N GLN A 74 -8.96 -17.87 -13.31
CA GLN A 74 -10.24 -17.86 -14.04
C GLN A 74 -10.71 -16.44 -14.42
N ARG A 75 -10.31 -15.43 -13.64
CA ARG A 75 -10.60 -14.03 -13.93
C ARG A 75 -9.59 -13.37 -14.88
N GLY A 76 -8.58 -14.10 -15.36
CA GLY A 76 -7.63 -13.61 -16.35
C GLY A 76 -6.42 -12.87 -15.76
N ALA A 77 -6.16 -13.04 -14.45
CA ALA A 77 -4.96 -12.57 -13.79
C ALA A 77 -4.10 -13.73 -13.29
N VAL A 78 -2.84 -13.46 -12.99
CA VAL A 78 -1.89 -14.45 -12.48
C VAL A 78 -1.72 -14.28 -10.97
N PRO A 79 -2.00 -15.31 -10.15
CA PRO A 79 -1.80 -15.23 -8.71
C PRO A 79 -0.30 -15.30 -8.38
N ALA A 80 0.10 -14.52 -7.37
CA ALA A 80 1.43 -14.56 -6.80
C ALA A 80 1.34 -14.72 -5.28
N THR A 81 1.16 -15.96 -4.80
CA THR A 81 1.32 -16.27 -3.38
C THR A 81 2.76 -16.00 -2.95
N ILE A 82 2.94 -15.22 -1.90
CA ILE A 82 4.25 -14.75 -1.44
C ILE A 82 4.60 -15.39 -0.10
N ALA A 83 5.81 -15.91 0.01
CA ALA A 83 6.38 -16.42 1.26
C ALA A 83 7.92 -16.29 1.24
N ILE A 84 8.54 -16.36 2.41
CA ILE A 84 9.98 -16.58 2.53
C ILE A 84 10.22 -18.09 2.64
N LEU A 85 10.97 -18.67 1.72
CA LEU A 85 11.35 -20.08 1.77
C LEU A 85 12.87 -20.17 1.89
N LYS A 86 13.37 -20.76 2.98
CA LYS A 86 14.80 -20.90 3.29
C LYS A 86 15.56 -19.56 3.21
N GLY A 87 14.92 -18.49 3.69
CA GLY A 87 15.42 -17.12 3.65
C GLY A 87 15.33 -16.40 2.31
N ILE A 88 14.68 -16.98 1.30
CA ILE A 88 14.52 -16.34 -0.01
C ILE A 88 13.07 -15.88 -0.15
N LEU A 89 12.87 -14.62 -0.55
CA LEU A 89 11.53 -14.08 -0.78
C LEU A 89 11.01 -14.57 -2.14
N ASN A 90 10.02 -15.45 -2.12
CA ASN A 90 9.42 -16.07 -3.29
C ASN A 90 8.14 -15.32 -3.69
N ILE A 91 8.03 -14.98 -4.97
CA ILE A 91 6.90 -14.27 -5.58
C ILE A 91 6.19 -15.23 -6.54
N GLY A 92 5.05 -15.75 -6.10
CA GLY A 92 4.42 -16.92 -6.71
C GLY A 92 5.04 -18.20 -6.15
N LEU A 93 4.20 -19.07 -5.59
CA LEU A 93 4.58 -20.39 -5.12
C LEU A 93 4.03 -21.46 -6.05
N THR A 94 4.72 -22.58 -6.16
CA THR A 94 4.16 -23.78 -6.79
C THR A 94 3.12 -24.43 -5.87
N GLU A 95 2.24 -25.25 -6.43
CA GLU A 95 1.28 -26.04 -5.64
C GLU A 95 1.97 -26.88 -4.56
N ASP A 96 3.10 -27.52 -4.89
CA ASP A 96 3.90 -28.27 -3.92
C ASP A 96 4.45 -27.38 -2.80
N GLN A 97 4.91 -26.17 -3.11
CA GLN A 97 5.36 -25.22 -2.11
C GLN A 97 4.21 -24.78 -1.20
N ILE A 98 3.02 -24.52 -1.74
CA ILE A 98 1.81 -24.19 -0.97
C ILE A 98 1.42 -25.37 -0.07
N LYS A 99 1.41 -26.59 -0.61
CA LYS A 99 1.11 -27.83 0.13
C LYS A 99 2.08 -28.09 1.27
N ASN A 100 3.36 -27.85 1.03
CA ASN A 100 4.41 -27.95 2.06
C ASN A 100 4.18 -26.90 3.14
N LEU A 101 3.93 -25.64 2.74
CA LEU A 101 3.71 -24.54 3.66
C LEU A 101 2.46 -24.76 4.54
N ALA A 102 1.38 -25.29 3.97
CA ALA A 102 0.12 -25.58 4.69
C ALA A 102 0.23 -26.64 5.79
N GLN A 103 1.25 -27.50 5.73
CA GLN A 103 1.52 -28.55 6.71
C GLN A 103 2.75 -28.26 7.58
N ALA A 104 3.55 -27.26 7.20
CA ALA A 104 4.80 -26.93 7.86
C ALA A 104 4.55 -26.45 9.30
N LYS A 105 5.43 -26.90 10.20
CA LYS A 105 5.48 -26.43 11.59
C LYS A 105 6.68 -25.50 11.76
N GLY A 106 6.56 -24.53 12.67
CA GLY A 106 7.65 -23.59 12.97
C GLY A 106 7.90 -22.53 11.91
N VAL A 107 6.98 -22.36 10.94
CA VAL A 107 7.05 -21.26 9.97
C VAL A 107 6.86 -19.93 10.71
N VAL A 108 7.78 -18.99 10.52
CA VAL A 108 7.74 -17.72 11.24
C VAL A 108 6.69 -16.80 10.60
N LYS A 109 5.73 -16.30 11.38
CA LYS A 109 4.86 -15.20 10.94
C LYS A 109 5.69 -13.94 10.70
N ALA A 110 5.74 -13.48 9.44
CA ALA A 110 6.71 -12.51 8.95
C ALA A 110 6.05 -11.17 8.60
N SER A 111 6.10 -10.20 9.51
CA SER A 111 5.78 -8.79 9.23
C SER A 111 7.02 -8.06 8.69
N ARG A 112 6.90 -6.76 8.39
CA ARG A 112 8.01 -5.92 7.85
C ARG A 112 9.31 -6.10 8.64
N ARG A 113 9.24 -6.04 9.97
CA ARG A 113 10.42 -6.14 10.86
C ARG A 113 11.06 -7.53 10.87
N ASP A 114 10.30 -8.55 10.49
CA ASP A 114 10.72 -9.95 10.56
C ASP A 114 11.39 -10.41 9.25
N LEU A 115 11.18 -9.68 8.14
CA LEU A 115 11.73 -10.06 6.82
C LEU A 115 13.26 -10.23 6.84
N ALA A 116 13.98 -9.27 7.41
CA ALA A 116 15.44 -9.28 7.47
C ALA A 116 16.01 -10.44 8.33
N PRO A 117 15.58 -10.64 9.60
CA PRO A 117 16.10 -11.74 10.41
C PRO A 117 15.74 -13.12 9.85
N ILE A 118 14.55 -13.33 9.28
CA ILE A 118 14.17 -14.60 8.65
C ILE A 118 15.06 -14.89 7.43
N THR A 119 15.29 -13.87 6.60
CA THR A 119 16.18 -13.95 5.43
C THR A 119 17.61 -14.30 5.85
N ALA A 120 18.16 -13.59 6.82
CA ALA A 120 19.53 -13.81 7.31
C ALA A 120 19.71 -15.20 7.94
N ALA A 121 18.71 -15.68 8.69
CA ALA A 121 18.72 -16.98 9.33
C ALA A 121 18.35 -18.14 8.39
N ARG A 122 18.01 -17.87 7.12
CA ARG A 122 17.56 -18.87 6.14
C ARG A 122 16.37 -19.69 6.61
N LEU A 123 15.43 -19.04 7.31
CA LEU A 123 14.22 -19.68 7.82
C LEU A 123 13.07 -19.57 6.82
N ASP A 124 12.05 -20.42 7.00
CA ASP A 124 10.77 -20.27 6.35
C ASP A 124 9.92 -19.23 7.09
N GLY A 125 9.30 -18.34 6.33
CA GLY A 125 8.47 -17.26 6.83
C GLY A 125 7.19 -17.09 6.04
N ALA A 126 6.06 -17.04 6.73
CA ALA A 126 4.77 -16.72 6.14
C ALA A 126 4.51 -15.23 6.26
N THR A 127 4.45 -14.52 5.14
CA THR A 127 4.31 -13.07 5.11
C THR A 127 2.91 -12.66 5.59
N THR A 128 2.83 -11.65 6.46
CA THR A 128 1.57 -10.98 6.81
C THR A 128 1.17 -10.02 5.70
N VAL A 129 0.07 -9.29 5.86
CA VAL A 129 -0.29 -8.13 5.01
C VAL A 129 0.90 -7.18 4.84
N ALA A 130 1.49 -6.65 5.91
CA ALA A 130 2.68 -5.79 5.82
C ALA A 130 3.86 -6.43 5.07
N GLY A 131 4.22 -7.68 5.41
CA GLY A 131 5.32 -8.37 4.73
C GLY A 131 5.06 -8.59 3.24
N THR A 132 3.80 -8.87 2.89
CA THR A 132 3.36 -9.10 1.51
C THR A 132 3.32 -7.80 0.71
N ILE A 133 2.92 -6.68 1.32
CA ILE A 133 2.98 -5.36 0.67
C ILE A 133 4.42 -5.02 0.30
N VAL A 134 5.38 -5.19 1.22
CA VAL A 134 6.81 -4.96 0.93
C VAL A 134 7.27 -5.80 -0.27
N ALA A 135 6.96 -7.10 -0.24
CA ALA A 135 7.34 -8.01 -1.30
C ALA A 135 6.69 -7.66 -2.65
N ALA A 136 5.41 -7.28 -2.65
CA ALA A 136 4.66 -6.86 -3.82
C ALA A 136 5.24 -5.58 -4.42
N GLU A 137 5.63 -4.59 -3.61
CA GLU A 137 6.30 -3.38 -4.09
C GLU A 137 7.66 -3.68 -4.72
N LEU A 138 8.49 -4.51 -4.07
CA LEU A 138 9.76 -4.95 -4.64
C LEU A 138 9.57 -5.72 -5.96
N ALA A 139 8.44 -6.41 -6.09
CA ALA A 139 8.05 -7.12 -7.31
C ALA A 139 7.28 -6.26 -8.33
N GLU A 140 7.01 -4.99 -8.02
CA GLU A 140 6.19 -4.06 -8.82
C GLU A 140 4.76 -4.57 -9.11
N ILE A 141 4.21 -5.39 -8.21
CA ILE A 141 2.83 -5.90 -8.26
C ILE A 141 1.93 -4.92 -7.51
N PRO A 142 1.00 -4.23 -8.18
CA PRO A 142 0.30 -3.10 -7.57
C PRO A 142 -0.96 -3.47 -6.80
N ILE A 143 -1.41 -4.72 -6.89
CA ILE A 143 -2.68 -5.19 -6.29
C ILE A 143 -2.41 -6.42 -5.45
N PHE A 144 -2.96 -6.41 -4.24
CA PHE A 144 -2.83 -7.46 -3.25
C PHE A 144 -4.22 -7.81 -2.71
N VAL A 145 -4.52 -9.10 -2.60
CA VAL A 145 -5.76 -9.62 -1.99
C VAL A 145 -5.46 -10.32 -0.67
N THR A 146 -6.23 -10.00 0.37
CA THR A 146 -6.25 -10.72 1.66
C THR A 146 -7.69 -10.87 2.15
N GLY A 147 -7.88 -11.63 3.24
CA GLY A 147 -9.18 -11.73 3.89
C GLY A 147 -9.54 -10.42 4.58
N GLY A 148 -8.63 -9.91 5.40
CA GLY A 148 -8.85 -8.70 6.21
C GLY A 148 -7.52 -8.15 6.67
N ILE A 149 -7.36 -6.84 6.68
CA ILE A 149 -6.11 -6.23 7.15
C ILE A 149 -6.01 -6.30 8.69
N GLY A 150 -4.80 -6.17 9.23
CA GLY A 150 -4.62 -5.80 10.63
C GLY A 150 -5.03 -4.34 10.87
N GLY A 151 -5.00 -3.91 12.12
CA GLY A 151 -5.49 -2.59 12.52
C GLY A 151 -5.10 -2.22 13.94
N VAL A 152 -5.78 -1.23 14.48
CA VAL A 152 -5.69 -0.88 15.90
C VAL A 152 -6.46 -1.93 16.69
N HIS A 153 -5.83 -2.56 17.68
CA HIS A 153 -6.51 -3.51 18.54
C HIS A 153 -7.52 -2.81 19.46
N ARG A 154 -8.51 -3.54 19.98
CA ARG A 154 -9.40 -3.03 21.03
C ARG A 154 -8.55 -2.67 22.27
N GLU A 155 -8.84 -1.54 22.92
CA GLU A 155 -7.97 -0.91 23.95
C GLU A 155 -6.61 -0.41 23.40
N GLY A 156 -6.47 -0.24 22.08
CA GLY A 156 -5.25 0.20 21.40
C GLY A 156 -4.74 1.58 21.82
N GLU A 157 -5.62 2.46 22.29
CA GLU A 157 -5.28 3.77 22.86
C GLU A 157 -4.47 3.67 24.15
N SER A 158 -4.61 2.56 24.89
CA SER A 158 -3.90 2.33 26.15
C SER A 158 -2.71 1.39 25.97
N THR A 159 -2.88 0.35 25.14
CA THR A 159 -1.89 -0.71 24.93
C THR A 159 -0.87 -0.37 23.86
N LEU A 160 -1.21 0.54 22.93
CA LEU A 160 -0.47 0.82 21.70
C LEU A 160 -0.26 -0.41 20.81
N ASP A 161 -1.11 -1.44 20.95
CA ASP A 161 -1.11 -2.62 20.08
C ASP A 161 -1.75 -2.26 18.72
N VAL A 162 -0.91 -1.79 17.80
CA VAL A 162 -1.30 -1.35 16.45
C VAL A 162 -0.54 -2.17 15.41
N SER A 163 -1.28 -2.77 14.47
CA SER A 163 -0.68 -3.57 13.41
C SER A 163 0.26 -2.74 12.54
N ALA A 164 1.43 -3.32 12.23
CA ALA A 164 2.37 -2.76 11.27
C ALA A 164 1.78 -2.65 9.85
N ASP A 165 0.67 -3.34 9.56
CA ASP A 165 -0.06 -3.24 8.30
C ASP A 165 -0.46 -1.79 7.98
N LEU A 166 -0.88 -1.01 8.99
CA LEU A 166 -1.34 0.36 8.79
C LEU A 166 -0.19 1.30 8.38
N ASN A 167 0.96 1.15 9.03
CA ASN A 167 2.16 1.90 8.66
C ASN A 167 2.69 1.48 7.28
N GLU A 168 2.53 0.21 6.91
CA GLU A 168 2.95 -0.25 5.58
C GLU A 168 2.01 0.28 4.48
N LEU A 169 0.71 0.32 4.74
CA LEU A 169 -0.26 0.98 3.86
C LEU A 169 0.08 2.46 3.68
N GLY A 170 0.50 3.17 4.73
CA GLY A 170 0.95 4.57 4.63
C GLY A 170 2.26 4.80 3.86
N ARG A 171 3.02 3.74 3.55
CA ARG A 171 4.36 3.82 2.92
C ARG A 171 4.45 3.18 1.54
N SER A 172 3.38 2.55 1.09
CA SER A 172 3.38 1.72 -0.13
C SER A 172 2.42 2.27 -1.17
N LYS A 173 2.51 1.78 -2.41
CA LYS A 173 1.62 2.14 -3.53
C LYS A 173 0.64 1.02 -3.89
N THR A 174 0.50 0.05 -2.99
CA THR A 174 -0.26 -1.16 -3.23
C THR A 174 -1.73 -0.91 -2.93
N LEU A 175 -2.61 -1.30 -3.85
CA LEU A 175 -4.03 -1.41 -3.60
C LEU A 175 -4.31 -2.76 -2.94
N VAL A 176 -4.90 -2.72 -1.75
CA VAL A 176 -5.23 -3.90 -0.95
C VAL A 176 -6.74 -4.13 -0.98
N VAL A 177 -7.15 -5.27 -1.51
CA VAL A 177 -8.54 -5.73 -1.50
C VAL A 177 -8.74 -6.66 -0.30
N CYS A 178 -9.69 -6.34 0.56
CA CYS A 178 -9.95 -7.07 1.79
C CYS A 178 -11.41 -6.89 2.23
N SER A 179 -11.88 -7.66 3.21
CA SER A 179 -13.22 -7.49 3.80
C SER A 179 -13.19 -6.59 5.03
N GLY A 180 -12.45 -5.49 4.93
CA GLY A 180 -12.20 -4.56 6.03
C GLY A 180 -11.08 -5.04 6.96
N VAL A 181 -11.18 -4.66 8.23
CA VAL A 181 -10.22 -5.07 9.28
C VAL A 181 -10.73 -6.35 9.96
N LYS A 182 -9.82 -7.21 10.41
CA LYS A 182 -10.22 -8.42 11.17
C LYS A 182 -11.12 -8.01 12.35
N SER A 183 -12.24 -8.69 12.55
CA SER A 183 -13.31 -8.30 13.50
C SER A 183 -12.91 -8.23 14.98
N ILE A 184 -11.72 -8.74 15.33
CA ILE A 184 -11.12 -8.67 16.67
C ILE A 184 -10.55 -7.27 16.99
N LEU A 185 -10.51 -6.39 15.99
CA LEU A 185 -9.87 -5.08 16.03
C LEU A 185 -10.91 -3.98 16.26
N ASP A 186 -10.42 -2.77 16.47
CA ASP A 186 -11.22 -1.56 16.56
C ASP A 186 -11.32 -0.88 15.19
N ILE A 187 -12.51 -0.89 14.60
CA ILE A 187 -12.75 -0.34 13.26
C ILE A 187 -12.57 1.18 13.26
N GLY A 188 -13.24 1.88 14.17
CA GLY A 188 -13.19 3.34 14.24
C GLY A 188 -11.77 3.86 14.39
N ARG A 189 -11.01 3.34 15.35
CA ARG A 189 -9.60 3.72 15.54
C ARG A 189 -8.72 3.34 14.36
N THR A 190 -9.01 2.23 13.69
CA THR A 190 -8.25 1.85 12.50
C THR A 190 -8.49 2.84 11.36
N LEU A 191 -9.73 3.28 11.13
CA LEU A 191 -10.05 4.27 10.10
C LEU A 191 -9.37 5.62 10.38
N GLU A 192 -9.42 6.10 11.62
CA GLU A 192 -8.71 7.33 12.04
C GLU A 192 -7.18 7.23 11.83
N TYR A 193 -6.61 6.06 12.11
CA TYR A 193 -5.19 5.82 11.87
C TYR A 193 -4.85 5.81 10.38
N LEU A 194 -5.69 5.18 9.55
CA LEU A 194 -5.52 5.16 8.09
C LEU A 194 -5.63 6.56 7.49
N GLU A 195 -6.55 7.39 7.97
CA GLU A 195 -6.63 8.80 7.62
C GLU A 195 -5.33 9.52 7.96
N THR A 196 -4.82 9.35 9.18
CA THR A 196 -3.56 9.95 9.63
C THR A 196 -2.36 9.50 8.76
N GLN A 197 -2.37 8.26 8.27
CA GLN A 197 -1.34 7.73 7.36
C GLN A 197 -1.54 8.14 5.88
N GLY A 198 -2.59 8.90 5.56
CA GLY A 198 -2.91 9.32 4.19
C GLY A 198 -3.33 8.17 3.27
N VAL A 199 -3.86 7.08 3.84
CA VAL A 199 -4.33 5.91 3.09
C VAL A 199 -5.74 6.18 2.57
N CYS A 200 -5.94 6.02 1.27
CA CYS A 200 -7.28 6.13 0.67
C CYS A 200 -8.08 4.87 1.02
N VAL A 201 -9.28 5.02 1.58
CA VAL A 201 -10.16 3.91 1.93
C VAL A 201 -11.48 4.04 1.17
N CYS A 202 -11.83 3.00 0.42
CA CYS A 202 -13.08 2.89 -0.32
C CYS A 202 -13.83 1.62 0.09
N THR A 203 -15.14 1.67 0.24
CA THR A 203 -15.97 0.46 0.22
C THR A 203 -16.29 0.07 -1.23
N PHE A 204 -16.31 -1.24 -1.52
CA PHE A 204 -16.76 -1.76 -2.81
C PHE A 204 -18.28 -1.98 -2.81
N GLY A 205 -18.99 -1.30 -3.71
CA GLY A 205 -20.44 -1.28 -3.83
C GLY A 205 -21.03 0.13 -3.67
N GLN A 206 -22.35 0.21 -3.51
CA GLN A 206 -23.14 1.46 -3.50
C GLN A 206 -23.23 2.13 -2.12
N THR A 207 -22.38 1.75 -1.18
CA THR A 207 -22.45 2.21 0.20
C THR A 207 -21.09 2.61 0.71
N THR A 208 -21.08 3.61 1.59
CA THR A 208 -19.91 4.03 2.37
C THR A 208 -19.78 3.28 3.69
N ASP A 209 -20.70 2.36 4.02
CA ASP A 209 -20.57 1.53 5.21
C ASP A 209 -19.36 0.60 5.07
N PHE A 210 -18.50 0.59 6.08
CA PHE A 210 -17.31 -0.22 6.09
C PHE A 210 -17.66 -1.65 6.52
N PRO A 211 -17.23 -2.71 5.81
CA PRO A 211 -17.51 -4.07 6.23
C PRO A 211 -16.70 -4.47 7.48
N ALA A 212 -17.30 -5.29 8.34
CA ALA A 212 -16.69 -5.77 9.59
C ALA A 212 -16.25 -7.24 9.49
N PHE A 213 -15.61 -7.61 8.37
CA PHE A 213 -15.07 -8.95 8.09
C PHE A 213 -16.13 -10.04 7.98
N TYR A 214 -16.77 -10.44 9.09
CA TYR A 214 -17.81 -11.47 9.12
C TYR A 214 -19.22 -10.93 8.78
N THR A 215 -19.43 -9.63 8.91
CA THR A 215 -20.69 -8.95 8.62
C THR A 215 -20.55 -7.99 7.44
N VAL A 216 -21.65 -7.78 6.71
CA VAL A 216 -21.69 -6.91 5.53
C VAL A 216 -21.44 -5.44 5.90
N ARG A 217 -21.85 -5.05 7.10
CA ARG A 217 -21.78 -3.69 7.64
C ARG A 217 -21.13 -3.67 9.01
N SER A 218 -20.55 -2.54 9.37
CA SER A 218 -19.99 -2.27 10.70
C SER A 218 -20.66 -1.09 11.41
N GLY A 219 -21.41 -0.26 10.68
CA GLY A 219 -21.91 1.02 11.17
C GLY A 219 -20.89 2.15 11.12
N PHE A 220 -19.62 1.87 10.79
CA PHE A 220 -18.61 2.88 10.50
C PHE A 220 -18.67 3.27 9.03
N GLN A 221 -18.43 4.54 8.72
CA GLN A 221 -18.46 5.07 7.37
C GLN A 221 -17.04 5.39 6.89
N VAL A 222 -16.80 5.20 5.60
CA VAL A 222 -15.58 5.65 4.91
C VAL A 222 -15.91 6.79 3.93
N PRO A 223 -14.95 7.66 3.58
CA PRO A 223 -15.22 8.84 2.76
C PRO A 223 -15.61 8.52 1.31
N TYR A 224 -15.25 7.34 0.81
CA TYR A 224 -15.42 6.97 -0.60
C TYR A 224 -16.01 5.57 -0.77
N HIS A 225 -16.67 5.36 -1.90
CA HIS A 225 -17.06 4.04 -2.40
C HIS A 225 -16.72 3.92 -3.88
N VAL A 226 -16.63 2.69 -4.38
CA VAL A 226 -16.44 2.36 -5.80
C VAL A 226 -17.42 1.24 -6.15
N GLU A 227 -18.21 1.42 -7.19
CA GLU A 227 -19.27 0.45 -7.55
C GLU A 227 -18.74 -0.69 -8.43
N SER A 228 -17.58 -0.49 -9.06
CA SER A 228 -17.04 -1.41 -10.05
C SER A 228 -15.53 -1.61 -9.94
N ALA A 229 -15.04 -2.72 -10.50
CA ALA A 229 -13.61 -2.97 -10.63
C ALA A 229 -12.90 -1.92 -11.48
N GLN A 230 -13.60 -1.35 -12.46
CA GLN A 230 -13.10 -0.27 -13.31
C GLN A 230 -12.84 1.00 -12.49
N GLU A 231 -13.80 1.44 -11.68
CA GLU A 231 -13.64 2.63 -10.83
C GLU A 231 -12.48 2.45 -9.84
N ALA A 232 -12.38 1.29 -9.19
CA ALA A 232 -11.25 0.99 -8.31
C ALA A 232 -9.90 1.04 -9.05
N ALA A 233 -9.85 0.55 -10.30
CA ALA A 233 -8.66 0.64 -11.15
C ALA A 233 -8.34 2.09 -11.57
N GLU A 234 -9.35 2.93 -11.79
CA GLU A 234 -9.19 4.36 -12.08
C GLU A 234 -8.62 5.12 -10.88
N VAL A 235 -9.07 4.82 -9.65
CA VAL A 235 -8.49 5.36 -8.41
C VAL A 235 -7.01 5.00 -8.30
N LEU A 236 -6.66 3.72 -8.52
CA LEU A 236 -5.26 3.28 -8.52
C LEU A 236 -4.42 3.99 -9.60
N ASN A 237 -4.99 4.17 -10.79
CA ASN A 237 -4.33 4.88 -11.89
C ASN A 237 -4.11 6.37 -11.56
N ALA A 238 -5.10 7.03 -10.97
CA ALA A 238 -5.00 8.42 -10.54
C ALA A 238 -3.93 8.59 -9.44
N ALA A 239 -3.93 7.73 -8.42
CA ALA A 239 -2.92 7.73 -7.36
C ALA A 239 -1.49 7.62 -7.93
N LYS A 240 -1.29 6.75 -8.94
CA LYS A 240 -0.01 6.62 -9.63
C LYS A 240 0.38 7.85 -10.45
N LYS A 241 -0.56 8.48 -11.16
CA LYS A 241 -0.32 9.72 -11.91
C LYS A 241 0.07 10.87 -10.99
N LEU A 242 -0.57 10.96 -9.82
CA LEU A 242 -0.25 11.93 -8.77
C LEU A 242 1.02 11.59 -7.98
N ARG A 243 1.62 10.41 -8.23
CA ARG A 243 2.83 9.91 -7.53
C ARG A 243 2.65 9.83 -6.02
N LEU A 244 1.43 9.52 -5.55
CA LEU A 244 1.17 9.29 -4.14
C LEU A 244 2.03 8.13 -3.62
N GLN A 245 2.50 8.25 -2.38
CA GLN A 245 3.31 7.22 -1.69
C GLN A 245 2.52 6.55 -0.58
N SER A 246 1.19 6.47 -0.74
CA SER A 246 0.28 5.81 0.17
C SER A 246 -0.61 4.82 -0.58
N GLY A 247 -1.00 3.76 0.14
CA GLY A 247 -1.78 2.66 -0.37
C GLY A 247 -3.26 3.03 -0.52
N ILE A 248 -4.00 2.09 -1.09
CA ILE A 248 -5.45 2.17 -1.22
C ILE A 248 -6.04 0.92 -0.59
N VAL A 249 -7.05 1.06 0.25
CA VAL A 249 -7.85 -0.06 0.77
C VAL A 249 -9.18 -0.08 0.04
N VAL A 250 -9.47 -1.18 -0.64
CA VAL A 250 -10.80 -1.46 -1.20
C VAL A 250 -11.46 -2.52 -0.31
N ALA A 251 -12.38 -2.08 0.54
CA ALA A 251 -13.08 -2.91 1.49
C ALA A 251 -14.33 -3.54 0.85
N VAL A 252 -14.28 -4.84 0.62
CA VAL A 252 -15.32 -5.64 -0.06
C VAL A 252 -16.17 -6.36 0.99
N PRO A 253 -17.46 -6.05 1.10
CA PRO A 253 -18.36 -6.77 1.98
C PRO A 253 -18.40 -8.26 1.66
N VAL A 254 -18.51 -9.08 2.71
CA VAL A 254 -18.76 -10.51 2.54
C VAL A 254 -20.10 -10.73 1.82
N PRO A 255 -20.23 -11.74 0.93
CA PRO A 255 -21.52 -12.04 0.30
C PRO A 255 -22.61 -12.28 1.35
N LYS A 256 -23.81 -11.75 1.11
CA LYS A 256 -24.91 -11.71 2.10
C LYS A 256 -25.29 -13.10 2.60
N GLU A 257 -25.29 -14.08 1.70
CA GLU A 257 -25.58 -15.48 1.96
C GLU A 257 -24.54 -16.18 2.86
N HIS A 258 -23.36 -15.57 3.01
CA HIS A 258 -22.26 -16.05 3.84
C HIS A 258 -22.01 -15.17 5.06
N ALA A 259 -22.72 -14.04 5.18
CA ALA A 259 -22.58 -13.13 6.30
C ALA A 259 -23.09 -13.77 7.60
N MET A 260 -22.40 -13.49 8.70
CA MET A 260 -22.83 -13.93 10.02
C MET A 260 -23.84 -12.96 10.63
N ASP A 261 -24.62 -13.45 11.60
CA ASP A 261 -25.39 -12.59 12.48
C ASP A 261 -24.45 -11.76 13.36
N GLU A 262 -24.71 -10.45 13.41
CA GLU A 262 -23.88 -9.46 14.09
C GLU A 262 -23.79 -9.71 15.60
N LEU A 263 -24.90 -10.06 16.25
CA LEU A 263 -24.94 -10.31 17.69
C LEU A 263 -24.21 -11.60 18.04
N VAL A 264 -24.41 -12.65 17.23
CA VAL A 264 -23.75 -13.94 17.43
C VAL A 264 -22.23 -13.80 17.32
N ILE A 265 -21.74 -13.11 16.29
CA ILE A 265 -20.30 -12.99 16.06
C ILE A 265 -19.63 -12.05 17.05
N GLU A 266 -20.24 -10.91 17.40
CA GLU A 266 -19.71 -10.00 18.41
C GLU A 266 -19.63 -10.68 19.78
N LYS A 267 -20.65 -11.46 20.17
CA LYS A 267 -20.59 -12.23 21.41
C LYS A 267 -19.40 -13.20 21.40
N ALA A 268 -19.23 -13.97 20.33
CA ALA A 268 -18.13 -14.93 20.21
C ALA A 268 -16.75 -14.25 20.26
N ILE A 269 -16.61 -13.07 19.65
CA ILE A 269 -15.37 -12.27 19.68
C ILE A 269 -15.09 -11.76 21.09
N ASN A 270 -16.07 -11.15 21.75
CA ASN A 270 -15.91 -10.60 23.10
C ASN A 270 -15.56 -11.68 24.12
N ASP A 271 -16.23 -12.84 24.07
CA ASP A 271 -15.91 -13.99 24.92
C ASP A 271 -14.47 -14.48 24.69
N SER A 272 -14.03 -14.52 23.41
CA SER A 272 -12.68 -14.95 23.04
C SER A 272 -11.59 -13.96 23.47
N LEU A 273 -11.87 -12.66 23.40
CA LEU A 273 -10.98 -11.59 23.87
C LEU A 273 -10.79 -11.65 25.39
N ALA A 274 -11.89 -11.85 26.13
CA ALA A 274 -11.83 -12.01 27.59
C ALA A 274 -10.98 -13.23 28.00
N GLU A 275 -11.13 -14.35 27.28
CA GLU A 275 -10.31 -15.55 27.51
C GLU A 275 -8.83 -15.32 27.16
N ALA A 276 -8.54 -14.62 26.05
CA ALA A 276 -7.17 -14.26 25.68
C ALA A 276 -6.47 -13.45 26.78
N LYS A 277 -7.19 -12.46 27.35
CA LYS A 277 -6.74 -11.62 28.47
C LYS A 277 -6.48 -12.45 29.72
N LYS A 278 -7.42 -13.33 30.08
CA LYS A 278 -7.28 -14.25 31.23
C LYS A 278 -6.07 -15.18 31.11
N ARG A 279 -5.73 -15.59 29.89
CA ARG A 279 -4.57 -16.46 29.59
C ARG A 279 -3.27 -15.71 29.34
N GLY A 280 -3.28 -14.37 29.36
CA GLY A 280 -2.09 -13.56 29.11
C GLY A 280 -1.55 -13.67 27.68
N ILE A 281 -2.41 -13.96 26.69
CA ILE A 281 -2.00 -14.04 25.29
C ILE A 281 -1.82 -12.61 24.76
N GLN A 282 -0.64 -12.31 24.20
CA GLN A 282 -0.25 -10.94 23.81
C GLN A 282 0.47 -10.91 22.46
N GLY A 283 0.47 -9.72 21.85
CA GLY A 283 1.18 -9.44 20.60
C GLY A 283 0.73 -10.33 19.44
N LYS A 284 1.71 -10.86 18.67
CA LYS A 284 1.45 -11.55 17.40
C LYS A 284 0.62 -12.85 17.52
N GLU A 285 0.50 -13.39 18.74
CA GLU A 285 -0.23 -14.63 19.07
C GLU A 285 -1.73 -14.39 19.34
N VAL A 286 -2.16 -13.13 19.55
CA VAL A 286 -3.56 -12.78 19.84
C VAL A 286 -4.47 -13.13 18.68
N THR A 287 -4.13 -12.71 17.46
CA THR A 287 -4.98 -12.93 16.28
C THR A 287 -5.22 -14.42 15.97
N PRO A 288 -4.19 -15.29 15.89
CA PRO A 288 -4.43 -16.71 15.63
C PRO A 288 -5.26 -17.38 16.73
N PHE A 289 -5.02 -17.01 17.99
CA PHE A 289 -5.80 -17.53 19.12
C PHE A 289 -7.29 -17.19 19.00
N ILE A 290 -7.62 -15.93 18.76
CA ILE A 290 -9.02 -15.50 18.71
C ILE A 290 -9.73 -16.09 17.50
N LEU A 291 -9.10 -16.15 16.32
CA LEU A 291 -9.71 -16.77 15.15
C LEU A 291 -10.06 -18.24 15.39
N ALA A 292 -9.17 -18.99 16.05
CA ALA A 292 -9.44 -20.38 16.43
C ALA A 292 -10.56 -20.49 17.48
N ALA A 293 -10.58 -19.61 18.47
CA ALA A 293 -11.61 -19.58 19.52
C ALA A 293 -13.00 -19.24 18.94
N VAL A 294 -13.08 -18.25 18.06
CA VAL A 294 -14.32 -17.85 17.37
C VAL A 294 -14.81 -18.96 16.43
N ALA A 295 -13.91 -19.63 15.70
CA ALA A 295 -14.27 -20.79 14.87
C ALA A 295 -14.87 -21.91 15.72
N LYS A 296 -14.28 -22.20 16.89
CA LYS A 296 -14.84 -23.19 17.82
C LYS A 296 -16.20 -22.76 18.39
N ALA A 297 -16.33 -21.50 18.82
CA ALA A 297 -17.55 -20.97 19.42
C ALA A 297 -18.73 -20.93 18.44
N THR A 298 -18.45 -20.79 17.14
CA THR A 298 -19.46 -20.70 16.08
C THR A 298 -19.69 -22.03 15.36
N GLY A 299 -19.15 -23.14 15.86
CA GLY A 299 -19.27 -24.46 15.22
C GLY A 299 -18.67 -24.52 13.81
N GLY A 300 -17.69 -23.67 13.50
CA GLY A 300 -17.04 -23.56 12.19
C GLY A 300 -17.69 -22.56 11.22
N ALA A 301 -18.81 -21.93 11.57
CA ALA A 301 -19.48 -20.97 10.70
C ALA A 301 -18.58 -19.77 10.36
N SER A 302 -17.81 -19.24 11.33
CA SER A 302 -16.87 -18.14 11.06
C SER A 302 -15.75 -18.53 10.10
N LEU A 303 -15.27 -19.77 10.15
CA LEU A 303 -14.29 -20.27 9.18
C LEU A 303 -14.90 -20.35 7.78
N ALA A 304 -16.15 -20.83 7.65
CA ALA A 304 -16.85 -20.86 6.37
C ALA A 304 -17.02 -19.45 5.77
N THR A 305 -17.42 -18.47 6.59
CA THR A 305 -17.49 -17.06 6.20
C THR A 305 -16.13 -16.51 5.82
N ASN A 306 -15.06 -16.83 6.56
CA ASN A 306 -13.68 -16.42 6.24
C ASN A 306 -13.20 -16.97 4.88
N ILE A 307 -13.59 -18.20 4.54
CA ILE A 307 -13.30 -18.80 3.23
C ILE A 307 -14.12 -18.11 2.12
N ALA A 308 -15.40 -17.82 2.38
CA ALA A 308 -16.26 -17.15 1.41
C ALA A 308 -15.77 -15.72 1.09
N LEU A 309 -15.37 -14.96 2.11
CA LEU A 309 -14.91 -13.58 1.94
C LEU A 309 -13.58 -13.52 1.18
N ILE A 310 -12.59 -14.39 1.47
CA ILE A 310 -11.30 -14.35 0.73
C ILE A 310 -11.51 -14.72 -0.74
N LYS A 311 -12.40 -15.68 -1.03
CA LYS A 311 -12.78 -16.04 -2.40
C LYS A 311 -13.48 -14.87 -3.10
N ASN A 312 -14.31 -14.10 -2.41
CA ASN A 312 -14.94 -12.90 -2.96
C ASN A 312 -13.90 -11.81 -3.25
N ASN A 313 -12.99 -11.56 -2.30
CA ASN A 313 -11.92 -10.58 -2.46
C ASN A 313 -10.99 -10.95 -3.62
N ALA A 314 -10.73 -12.23 -3.84
CA ALA A 314 -9.95 -12.73 -4.97
C ALA A 314 -10.61 -12.44 -6.32
N LYS A 315 -11.94 -12.60 -6.42
CA LYS A 315 -12.69 -12.22 -7.63
C LYS A 315 -12.54 -10.73 -7.91
N VAL A 316 -12.86 -9.90 -6.91
CA VAL A 316 -12.79 -8.43 -7.04
C VAL A 316 -11.37 -7.96 -7.36
N GLY A 317 -10.36 -8.46 -6.65
CA GLY A 317 -8.97 -8.07 -6.87
C GLY A 317 -8.43 -8.48 -8.24
N ALA A 318 -8.83 -9.64 -8.76
CA ALA A 318 -8.48 -10.05 -10.11
C ALA A 318 -9.16 -9.19 -11.17
N ASP A 319 -10.45 -8.89 -11.01
CA ASP A 319 -11.19 -8.00 -11.91
C ASP A 319 -10.55 -6.60 -11.93
N ILE A 320 -10.17 -6.04 -10.77
CA ILE A 320 -9.46 -4.75 -10.67
C ILE A 320 -8.11 -4.81 -11.40
N ALA A 321 -7.37 -5.90 -11.26
CA ALA A 321 -6.06 -6.05 -11.92
C ALA A 321 -6.19 -6.08 -13.45
N VAL A 322 -7.21 -6.75 -13.96
CA VAL A 322 -7.53 -6.78 -15.39
C VAL A 322 -7.93 -5.39 -15.89
N GLU A 323 -8.81 -4.68 -15.20
CA GLU A 323 -9.21 -3.32 -15.58
C GLU A 323 -8.03 -2.34 -15.53
N PHE A 324 -7.21 -2.41 -14.48
CA PHE A 324 -6.02 -1.58 -14.36
C PHE A 324 -5.02 -1.82 -15.50
N LYS A 325 -4.89 -3.07 -15.96
CA LYS A 325 -4.08 -3.39 -17.14
C LYS A 325 -4.65 -2.77 -18.43
N LYS A 326 -5.98 -2.79 -18.62
CA LYS A 326 -6.62 -2.15 -19.77
C LYS A 326 -6.34 -0.64 -19.82
N LEU A 327 -6.44 0.05 -18.68
CA LEU A 327 -6.14 1.49 -18.58
C LEU A 327 -4.69 1.84 -18.97
N LYS A 328 -3.72 0.99 -18.59
CA LYS A 328 -2.32 1.15 -18.99
C LYS A 328 -2.11 0.97 -20.51
N ASN A 329 -2.83 0.03 -21.12
CA ASN A 329 -2.72 -0.18 -22.55
C ASN A 329 -3.26 1.03 -23.33
N VAL A 330 -4.42 1.57 -22.94
CA VAL A 330 -5.02 2.76 -23.59
C VAL A 330 -4.12 3.99 -23.48
N GLY A 331 -3.51 4.22 -22.32
CA GLY A 331 -2.56 5.33 -22.11
C GLY A 331 -1.25 5.20 -22.91
N ASN A 332 -0.87 3.99 -23.32
CA ASN A 332 0.29 3.73 -24.18
C ASN A 332 -0.07 3.74 -25.67
N SER A 333 -1.31 3.40 -26.04
CA SER A 333 -1.78 3.38 -27.44
C SER A 333 -2.06 4.77 -28.03
N THR A 334 -2.22 5.81 -27.21
CA THR A 334 -2.31 7.21 -27.69
C THR A 334 -0.94 7.85 -27.97
N ALA A 335 0.17 7.13 -27.77
CA ALA A 335 1.52 7.59 -28.09
C ALA A 335 2.03 7.14 -29.48
N SER A 336 1.20 6.50 -30.31
CA SER A 336 1.59 6.03 -31.64
C SER A 336 0.70 6.62 -32.73
N ASN A 337 1.32 7.42 -33.60
CA ASN A 337 0.89 7.92 -34.90
C ASN A 337 -0.15 9.04 -34.95
N ILE A 338 0.32 10.28 -34.84
CA ILE A 338 -0.19 11.37 -35.70
C ILE A 338 1.02 12.07 -36.33
N GLY A 339 1.38 11.61 -37.53
CA GLY A 339 2.19 12.40 -38.45
C GLY A 339 1.36 13.56 -38.97
N PHE A 340 1.88 14.78 -38.83
CA PHE A 340 1.23 15.97 -39.38
C PHE A 340 1.65 16.12 -40.84
N SER A 341 0.71 15.85 -41.75
CA SER A 341 0.74 16.31 -43.12
C SER A 341 -0.63 16.90 -43.46
N GLY A 342 -0.64 18.17 -43.86
CA GLY A 342 -1.71 18.71 -44.70
C GLY A 342 -2.69 19.65 -44.00
N VAL A 343 -2.51 20.93 -44.31
CA VAL A 343 -3.44 22.04 -44.12
C VAL A 343 -4.77 21.78 -44.86
N SER A 344 -5.92 22.05 -44.23
CA SER A 344 -7.08 22.64 -44.91
C SER A 344 -8.08 23.24 -43.92
N SER A 345 -8.46 24.47 -44.25
CA SER A 345 -9.40 25.42 -43.62
C SER A 345 -10.80 24.90 -43.27
N LEU A 346 -11.46 25.48 -42.26
CA LEU A 346 -12.49 26.54 -42.43
C LEU A 346 -13.12 26.98 -41.09
N ASN A 347 -13.52 28.26 -41.09
CA ASN A 347 -14.10 29.08 -40.03
C ASN A 347 -15.34 28.51 -39.32
N THR A 348 -15.60 28.91 -38.06
CA THR A 348 -16.70 29.85 -37.67
C THR A 348 -16.75 30.12 -36.15
N ALA A 349 -16.42 31.37 -35.80
CA ALA A 349 -17.01 32.33 -34.84
C ALA A 349 -17.62 31.94 -33.45
N ARG A 350 -17.20 32.76 -32.45
CA ARG A 350 -17.84 33.21 -31.17
C ARG A 350 -17.82 32.20 -30.01
N ARG A 351 -17.64 32.58 -28.73
CA ARG A 351 -17.42 33.85 -27.99
C ARG A 351 -16.90 33.39 -26.61
N LEU A 352 -15.85 33.98 -26.06
CA LEU A 352 -15.55 33.86 -24.62
C LEU A 352 -15.41 35.26 -24.03
N HIS A 353 -16.28 35.53 -23.06
CA HIS A 353 -16.34 36.73 -22.24
C HIS A 353 -15.17 36.69 -21.26
N THR A 354 -14.32 37.72 -21.25
CA THR A 354 -13.42 38.00 -20.13
C THR A 354 -13.66 39.44 -19.68
N SER A 355 -14.09 39.59 -18.43
CA SER A 355 -14.21 40.85 -17.74
C SER A 355 -13.04 40.98 -16.78
N CYS A 356 -12.20 41.99 -16.96
CA CYS A 356 -12.09 43.12 -16.02
C CYS A 356 -10.88 44.00 -16.39
N ALA A 357 -11.19 45.29 -16.47
CA ALA A 357 -10.44 46.36 -17.09
C ALA A 357 -9.23 46.85 -16.28
N THR A 358 -8.18 47.21 -17.04
CA THR A 358 -7.18 48.22 -16.74
C THR A 358 -7.82 49.61 -16.56
N ARG A 359 -7.36 50.39 -15.57
CA ARG A 359 -7.57 51.85 -15.53
C ARG A 359 -6.24 52.59 -15.60
N ASN A 360 -6.30 53.66 -16.39
CA ASN A 360 -5.25 54.58 -16.79
C ASN A 360 -4.62 55.37 -15.64
N THR A 361 -3.36 55.73 -15.92
CA THR A 361 -2.51 56.76 -15.32
C THR A 361 -3.11 58.17 -15.38
N GLN A 362 -2.94 58.95 -14.31
CA GLN A 362 -2.64 60.39 -14.37
C GLN A 362 -1.87 60.83 -13.12
N ILE A 363 -0.96 61.76 -13.35
CA ILE A 363 0.14 62.27 -12.50
C ILE A 363 -0.38 63.38 -11.57
N ASP A 364 0.10 63.45 -10.33
CA ASP A 364 0.60 64.69 -9.73
C ASP A 364 1.49 64.43 -8.51
N THR A 365 2.43 65.36 -8.32
CA THR A 365 3.60 65.33 -7.44
C THR A 365 3.25 65.54 -5.96
N ASP A 366 4.03 64.95 -5.04
CA ASP A 366 4.84 65.70 -4.06
C ASP A 366 5.58 64.77 -3.10
N ASP A 367 6.81 65.19 -2.80
CA ASP A 367 7.83 64.68 -1.86
C ASP A 367 7.36 63.83 -0.67
N TYR A 368 8.06 62.73 -0.38
CA TYR A 368 8.84 62.55 0.86
C TYR A 368 9.72 61.28 0.78
N ASP A 369 10.99 61.48 1.13
CA ASP A 369 12.14 60.55 1.15
C ASP A 369 11.92 59.22 1.88
N LEU A 370 12.26 58.09 1.24
CA LEU A 370 12.55 56.83 1.92
C LEU A 370 13.84 56.19 1.34
N PRO A 371 14.80 55.77 2.20
CA PRO A 371 16.15 55.43 1.77
C PRO A 371 16.23 54.11 1.00
N ARG A 372 17.08 54.11 -0.04
CA ARG A 372 17.46 52.94 -0.86
C ARG A 372 18.18 51.90 0.00
N ILE A 373 17.59 50.71 0.13
CA ILE A 373 18.29 49.50 0.62
C ILE A 373 19.08 48.91 -0.54
N PRO A 374 20.42 48.72 -0.42
CA PRO A 374 21.22 48.16 -1.50
C PRO A 374 21.04 46.63 -1.61
N ASN A 375 21.03 46.18 -2.86
CA ASN A 375 21.10 44.79 -3.37
C ASN A 375 21.34 43.69 -2.33
N LEU A 376 20.31 42.85 -2.15
CA LEU A 376 20.46 41.48 -1.68
C LEU A 376 19.98 40.57 -2.82
N ASP A 377 20.94 40.05 -3.59
CA ASP A 377 20.72 38.88 -4.45
C ASP A 377 20.40 37.68 -3.54
N GLY A 378 19.17 37.21 -3.61
CA GLY A 378 18.73 36.01 -2.92
C GLY A 378 17.28 35.70 -3.24
N ASP A 379 17.04 34.63 -3.98
CA ASP A 379 15.70 34.08 -4.19
C ASP A 379 15.14 33.58 -2.84
N VAL A 380 14.13 34.28 -2.31
CA VAL A 380 13.41 33.83 -1.12
C VAL A 380 12.32 32.85 -1.56
N LEU A 381 12.58 31.57 -1.34
CA LEU A 381 11.58 30.51 -1.44
C LEU A 381 11.00 30.25 -0.04
N VAL A 382 9.76 30.68 0.19
CA VAL A 382 9.01 30.35 1.41
C VAL A 382 8.23 29.05 1.18
N ILE A 383 8.64 27.97 1.84
CA ILE A 383 7.86 26.74 1.98
C ILE A 383 7.35 26.71 3.42
N GLY A 384 6.04 26.89 3.59
CA GLY A 384 5.38 26.76 4.89
C GLY A 384 5.13 25.30 5.24
N GLY A 385 5.50 24.91 6.47
CA GLY A 385 4.96 23.71 7.11
C GLY A 385 5.94 22.95 8.00
N ALA A 386 6.09 23.40 9.26
CA ALA A 386 6.11 22.59 10.49
C ALA A 386 6.67 23.44 11.64
N ASN A 387 5.95 23.49 12.76
CA ASN A 387 6.37 24.18 13.98
C ASN A 387 7.79 23.78 14.39
N VAL A 388 8.70 24.74 14.38
CA VAL A 388 10.00 24.66 15.07
C VAL A 388 10.14 25.93 15.88
N ASP A 389 9.78 25.85 17.16
CA ASP A 389 10.11 26.91 18.12
C ASP A 389 11.61 26.80 18.41
N ARG A 390 12.41 27.68 17.80
CA ARG A 390 13.81 27.86 18.17
C ARG A 390 13.99 29.28 18.67
N THR A 391 14.03 29.41 19.99
CA THR A 391 14.47 30.64 20.65
C THR A 391 15.98 30.72 20.56
N TYR A 392 16.52 31.64 19.75
CA TYR A 392 17.94 31.97 19.76
C TYR A 392 18.16 33.20 20.65
N ARG A 393 19.07 33.08 21.62
CA ARG A 393 19.57 34.23 22.37
C ARG A 393 20.88 34.68 21.70
N VAL A 394 20.81 35.75 20.94
CA VAL A 394 21.99 36.45 20.42
C VAL A 394 22.43 37.43 21.51
N THR A 395 23.67 37.31 21.99
CA THR A 395 24.33 38.38 22.73
C THR A 395 25.72 38.57 22.14
N GLU A 396 25.92 39.72 21.52
CA GLU A 396 27.16 40.17 20.89
C GLU A 396 28.31 40.33 21.90
N ASP A 397 29.54 40.17 21.42
CA ASP A 397 30.77 40.45 22.13
C ASP A 397 30.88 41.94 22.46
N LYS A 398 30.43 42.32 23.66
CA LYS A 398 30.99 43.36 24.56
C LYS A 398 29.95 43.80 25.59
N VAL A 399 29.75 43.02 26.64
CA VAL A 399 29.23 43.53 27.92
C VAL A 399 29.93 42.79 29.06
N GLN A 400 30.70 43.53 29.88
CA GLN A 400 31.28 43.02 31.12
C GLN A 400 30.17 42.66 32.11
N VAL A 401 30.17 41.43 32.60
CA VAL A 401 29.25 40.96 33.64
C VAL A 401 29.87 41.28 35.02
N SER A 402 29.31 42.26 35.73
CA SER A 402 29.54 42.40 37.18
C SER A 402 28.43 41.67 37.93
N THR A 403 28.79 40.58 38.59
CA THR A 403 27.94 39.80 39.49
C THR A 403 27.72 40.53 40.81
N LYS A 404 26.45 40.62 41.26
CA LYS A 404 26.12 40.61 42.69
C LYS A 404 24.77 39.93 42.93
N TYR A 405 24.80 38.99 43.86
CA TYR A 405 23.71 38.21 44.42
C TYR A 405 22.76 39.09 45.26
N HIS A 406 21.47 38.78 45.21
CA HIS A 406 20.64 38.51 46.40
C HIS A 406 19.46 37.61 46.03
#